data_AF-A0A9E4T5K5-F1
#
_entry.id   AF-A0A9E4T5K5-F1
#
_cell.length_a   1.000
_cell.length_b   1.000
_cell.length_c   1.000
_cell.angle_alpha   90.00
_cell.angle_beta   90.00
_cell.angle_gamma   90.00
#
_symmetry.space_group_name_H-M   'P 1'
#
loop_
_entity.id
_entity.type
_entity.pdbx_description
1 polymer ?
#
loop_
_entity_poly.entity_id
_entity_poly.type
_entity_poly.pdbx_seq_one_letter_code
_entity_poly.pdbx_strand_id
1 'polypeptide(L)' 'EREAHDLFGVNFDGHPDLAPLLLYEGFEGYPGRKDFPFNEYQEF' A
#
# COMPACT_ATOMS: atom_id res chain seq x y z
N GLU A 1 3.90 6.34 -9.28
CA GLU A 1 2.93 7.15 -8.48
C GLU A 1 1.87 6.24 -7.87
N ARG A 2 1.03 5.57 -8.66
CA ARG A 2 -0.02 4.66 -8.16
C ARG A 2 0.46 3.54 -7.21
N GLU A 3 1.54 2.82 -7.54
CA GLU A 3 2.13 1.81 -6.64
C GLU A 3 2.59 2.42 -5.29
N ALA A 4 3.21 3.60 -5.33
CA ALA A 4 3.65 4.27 -4.11
C ALA A 4 2.48 4.78 -3.26
N HIS A 5 1.40 5.21 -3.91
CA HIS A 5 0.15 5.53 -3.23
C HIS A 5 -0.48 4.29 -2.60
N ASP A 6 -0.56 3.18 -3.33
CA ASP A 6 -1.20 1.94 -2.89
C ASP A 6 -0.43 1.26 -1.74
N LEU A 7 0.90 1.19 -1.83
CA LEU A 7 1.72 0.49 -0.83
C LEU A 7 2.19 1.37 0.32
N PHE A 8 2.36 2.68 0.12
CA PHE A 8 2.97 3.58 1.11
C PHE A 8 2.07 4.76 1.51
N GLY A 9 0.95 4.98 0.82
CA GLY A 9 0.03 6.09 1.09
C GLY A 9 0.59 7.46 0.71
N VAL A 10 1.46 7.51 -0.30
CA VAL A 10 2.00 8.77 -0.83
C VAL A 10 1.00 9.41 -1.78
N ASN A 11 0.63 10.66 -1.51
CA ASN A 11 -0.22 11.46 -2.39
C ASN A 11 0.63 12.19 -3.44
N PHE A 12 0.13 12.24 -4.68
CA PHE A 12 0.79 12.91 -5.80
C PHE A 12 -0.13 13.99 -6.37
N ASP A 13 0.27 15.26 -6.23
CA ASP A 13 -0.47 16.38 -6.79
C ASP A 13 -0.51 16.31 -8.33
N GLY A 14 -1.69 16.54 -8.91
CA GLY A 14 -1.88 16.55 -10.36
C GLY A 14 -2.03 15.17 -11.01
N HIS A 15 -1.99 14.07 -10.25
CA HIS A 15 -2.28 12.74 -10.78
C HIS A 15 -3.79 12.54 -10.97
N PRO A 16 -4.28 12.21 -12.18
CA PRO A 16 -5.71 12.18 -12.46
C PRO A 16 -6.45 10.97 -11.88
N ASP A 17 -5.73 9.87 -11.58
CA ASP A 17 -6.34 8.63 -11.09
C ASP A 17 -5.41 7.85 -10.14
N LEU A 18 -5.53 8.13 -8.85
CA LEU A 18 -4.79 7.42 -7.80
C LEU A 18 -5.55 6.18 -7.30
N ALA A 19 -6.29 5.49 -8.18
CA ALA A 19 -6.92 4.23 -7.82
C ALA A 19 -5.89 3.14 -7.44
N PRO A 20 -6.25 2.23 -6.51
CA PRO A 20 -5.46 1.05 -6.17
C PRO A 20 -4.99 0.27 -7.40
N LEU A 21 -3.83 -0.38 -7.31
CA LEU A 21 -3.19 -1.06 -8.45
C LEU A 21 -2.76 -2.49 -8.12
N LEU A 22 -2.26 -2.74 -6.92
CA LEU A 22 -1.67 -3.99 -6.48
C LEU A 22 -2.51 -4.67 -5.40
N LEU A 23 -3.06 -3.90 -4.47
CA LEU A 23 -3.84 -4.44 -3.36
C LEU A 23 -5.26 -4.79 -3.81
N TYR A 24 -5.86 -5.76 -3.12
CA TYR A 24 -7.24 -6.15 -3.40
C TYR A 24 -8.22 -5.08 -2.89
N GLU A 25 -9.43 -5.07 -3.44
CA GLU A 25 -10.47 -4.11 -3.07
C GLU A 25 -10.86 -4.26 -1.59
N GLY A 26 -10.73 -3.18 -0.82
CA GLY A 26 -11.02 -3.19 0.62
C GLY A 26 -9.86 -3.63 1.51
N PHE A 27 -8.63 -3.74 0.97
CA PHE A 27 -7.43 -3.84 1.80
C PHE A 27 -7.29 -2.57 2.66
N GLU A 28 -7.08 -2.74 3.96
CA GLU A 28 -6.89 -1.63 4.90
C GLU A 28 -5.41 -1.44 5.24
N GLY A 29 -4.88 -0.26 4.95
CA GLY A 29 -3.52 0.16 5.32
C GLY A 29 -2.50 0.12 4.17
N TYR A 30 -1.22 0.27 4.53
CA TYR A 30 -0.11 0.51 3.59
C TYR A 30 1.07 -0.44 3.88
N PRO A 31 1.12 -1.63 3.26
CA PRO A 31 2.06 -2.68 3.63
C PRO A 31 3.52 -2.38 3.28
N GLY A 32 3.79 -1.38 2.44
CA GLY A 32 5.15 -0.89 2.20
C GLY A 32 5.75 -0.11 3.39
N ARG A 33 4.93 0.33 4.35
CA ARG A 33 5.43 1.11 5.49
C ARG A 33 6.16 0.22 6.49
N LYS A 34 7.27 0.74 7.04
CA LYS A 34 8.09 0.00 8.03
C LYS A 34 7.35 -0.30 9.32
N ASP A 35 6.41 0.57 9.70
CA ASP A 35 5.54 0.42 10.87
C ASP A 35 4.35 -0.51 10.61
N PHE A 36 4.11 -0.91 9.36
CA PHE A 36 3.02 -1.82 9.06
C PHE A 36 3.33 -3.19 9.69
N PRO A 37 2.39 -3.77 10.45
CA PRO A 37 2.61 -5.04 11.12
C PRO A 37 2.70 -6.15 10.06
N PHE A 38 3.93 -6.52 9.70
CA PHE A 38 4.15 -7.80 9.04
C PHE A 38 3.98 -8.88 10.09
N ASN A 39 3.04 -9.79 9.85
CA ASN A 39 3.06 -11.06 10.55
C ASN A 39 4.43 -11.68 10.25
N GLU A 40 5.26 -11.82 11.29
CA GLU A 40 6.53 -12.51 11.16
C GLU A 40 6.23 -13.90 10.59
N TYR A 41 6.86 -14.24 9.46
CA TYR A 41 6.76 -15.59 8.92
C TYR A 41 7.28 -16.55 9.99
N GLN A 42 6.40 -17.33 10.59
CA GLN A 42 6.76 -18.36 11.53
C GLN A 42 6.84 -19.68 10.75
N GLU A 43 8.06 -20.08 10.39
CA GLU A 43 8.33 -21.40 9.81
C GLU A 43 8.10 -22.45 10.91
N PHE A 44 7.11 -23.32 10.71
CA PHE A 44 6.83 -24.47 11.56
C PHE A 44 7.67 -25.69 11.16
#